data_AF-A0A9P8EM90-F1
#
_entry.id   AF-A0A9P8EM90-F1
#
_cell.length_a   1.000
_cell.length_b   1.000
_cell.length_c   1.000
_cell.angle_alpha   90.00
_cell.angle_beta   90.00
_cell.angle_gamma   90.00
#
_symmetry.space_group_name_H-M   'P 1'
#
loop_
_entity.id
_entity.type
_entity.pdbx_description
1 polymer ?
#
loop_
_entity_poly.entity_id
_entity_poly.type
_entity_poly.pdbx_seq_one_letter_code
_entity_poly.pdbx_strand_id
1 'polypeptide(L)'
;MVVQLSYRKSLRWIPGEPSEPTSTLVLDVGNYFVDLRILKANSSIDWAMAGKRTILSTSPLKCQWTKEICSQNTERHDDVGEFEDLPNGDALEKGSMPNPDNNDEIQAYEDVWGSIEVTSSDQPAWILRSKDGNGITYVGKVGDWFQVLRKREDGTFSVLRDERVSGKWIKRCAVGEELPSIAGSGEEAFSPEGWQQDTDVQVGGVTYTVYALEKV
;
A
#
# COMPACT_ATOMS: atom_id res chain seq x y z
N MET A 1 -7.96 0.87 -14.08
CA MET A 1 -6.88 -0.08 -13.82
C MET A 1 -7.33 -0.98 -12.69
N VAL A 2 -7.04 -2.28 -12.78
CA VAL A 2 -7.53 -3.27 -11.81
C VAL A 2 -6.38 -3.74 -10.91
N VAL A 3 -5.17 -3.88 -11.43
CA VAL A 3 -3.96 -4.16 -10.64
C VAL A 3 -2.89 -3.16 -11.04
N GLN A 4 -2.26 -2.50 -10.07
CA GLN A 4 -1.15 -1.58 -10.30
C GLN A 4 -0.11 -1.73 -9.20
N LEU A 5 1.15 -1.62 -9.58
CA LEU A 5 2.29 -1.62 -8.67
C LEU A 5 3.12 -0.38 -8.93
N SER A 6 3.19 0.51 -7.94
CA SER A 6 3.80 1.83 -8.09
C SER A 6 4.91 2.04 -7.07
N TYR A 7 5.97 2.73 -7.48
CA TYR A 7 7.01 3.21 -6.58
C TYR A 7 7.11 4.73 -6.70
N ARG A 8 7.43 5.40 -5.60
CA ARG A 8 7.59 6.85 -5.61
C ARG A 8 9.03 7.21 -5.99
N LYS A 9 9.16 8.16 -6.92
CA LYS A 9 10.43 8.72 -7.37
C LYS A 9 10.81 9.98 -6.60
N SER A 10 9.83 10.78 -6.22
CA SER A 10 10.01 11.94 -5.36
C SER A 10 8.69 12.42 -4.77
N LEU A 11 8.78 13.01 -3.58
CA LEU A 11 7.78 13.88 -2.96
C LEU A 11 8.37 15.28 -2.79
N ARG A 12 7.58 16.32 -3.04
CA ARG A 12 7.82 17.64 -2.47
C ARG A 12 6.57 18.21 -1.82
N TRP A 13 6.77 18.81 -0.66
CA TRP A 13 5.84 19.77 -0.08
C TRP A 13 6.15 21.15 -0.63
N ILE A 14 5.19 21.85 -1.23
CA ILE A 14 5.44 23.14 -1.90
C ILE A 14 5.67 24.25 -0.85
N PRO A 15 6.72 25.10 -0.99
CA PRO A 15 7.64 25.26 -2.13
C PRO A 15 8.98 24.52 -2.01
N GLY A 16 9.08 23.51 -1.14
CA GLY A 16 10.29 22.72 -0.94
C GLY A 16 10.76 21.94 -2.18
N GLU A 17 12.01 21.52 -2.13
CA GLU A 17 12.65 20.74 -3.19
C GLU A 17 12.19 19.28 -3.17
N PRO A 18 12.10 18.61 -4.34
CA PRO A 18 11.78 17.20 -4.43
C PRO A 18 12.86 16.32 -3.79
N SER A 19 12.42 15.34 -3.03
CA SER A 19 13.30 14.32 -2.43
C SER A 19 12.61 12.97 -2.34
N GLU A 20 13.39 11.89 -2.20
CA GLU A 20 12.84 10.54 -1.97
C GLU A 20 13.62 9.81 -0.88
N PRO A 21 13.37 10.14 0.39
CA PRO A 21 14.07 9.50 1.51
C PRO A 21 13.60 8.07 1.76
N THR A 22 12.51 7.61 1.11
CA THR A 22 11.89 6.32 1.40
C THR A 22 12.01 5.31 0.26
N SER A 23 11.89 4.03 0.62
CA SER A 23 11.59 2.92 -0.28
C SER A 23 10.07 2.74 -0.32
N THR A 24 9.39 3.62 -1.05
CA THR A 24 7.92 3.62 -1.18
C THR A 24 7.46 2.60 -2.21
N LEU A 25 6.48 1.78 -1.84
CA LEU A 25 5.79 0.86 -2.73
C LEU A 25 4.30 0.85 -2.40
N VAL A 26 3.48 1.01 -3.45
CA VAL A 26 2.02 0.96 -3.37
C VAL A 26 1.51 -0.21 -4.17
N LEU A 27 0.73 -1.07 -3.53
CA LEU A 27 -0.04 -2.13 -4.18
C LEU A 27 -1.46 -1.63 -4.37
N ASP A 28 -1.95 -1.55 -5.60
CA ASP A 28 -3.38 -1.30 -5.90
C ASP A 28 -4.00 -2.56 -6.50
N VAL A 29 -5.10 -3.03 -5.92
CA VAL A 29 -5.89 -4.17 -6.42
C VAL A 29 -7.38 -3.83 -6.32
N GLY A 30 -8.07 -3.86 -7.46
CA GLY A 30 -9.42 -3.34 -7.63
C GLY A 30 -9.51 -1.88 -7.19
N ASN A 31 -10.28 -1.64 -6.13
CA ASN A 31 -10.44 -0.32 -5.52
C ASN A 31 -9.67 -0.19 -4.19
N TYR A 32 -8.81 -1.14 -3.84
CA TYR A 32 -8.12 -1.16 -2.55
C TYR A 32 -6.62 -0.96 -2.75
N PHE A 33 -5.98 -0.38 -1.74
CA PHE A 33 -4.55 -0.10 -1.79
C PHE A 33 -3.83 -0.45 -0.48
N VAL A 34 -2.53 -0.72 -0.60
CA VAL A 34 -1.57 -0.88 0.49
C VAL A 34 -0.33 -0.05 0.16
N ASP A 35 -0.16 1.10 0.83
CA ASP A 35 0.98 2.01 0.68
C ASP A 35 1.91 1.88 1.89
N LEU A 36 3.18 1.54 1.62
CA LEU A 36 4.22 1.41 2.62
C LEU A 36 5.44 2.24 2.24
N ARG A 37 5.83 3.15 3.12
CA ARG A 37 7.00 4.03 3.00
C ARG A 37 7.95 3.76 4.17
N ILE A 38 9.13 3.23 3.84
CA ILE A 38 10.19 2.92 4.80
C ILE A 38 11.37 3.85 4.54
N LEU A 39 11.89 4.50 5.57
CA LEU A 39 13.08 5.34 5.45
C LEU A 39 14.30 4.52 5.00
N LYS A 40 14.97 4.96 3.93
CA LYS A 40 16.20 4.33 3.44
C LYS A 40 17.34 4.40 4.46
N ALA A 41 17.37 5.44 5.29
CA ALA A 41 18.46 5.70 6.23
C ALA A 41 18.54 4.69 7.38
N ASN A 42 17.39 4.26 7.91
CA ASN A 42 17.33 3.47 9.14
C ASN A 42 16.27 2.35 9.12
N SER A 43 15.54 2.20 8.00
CA SER A 43 14.47 1.21 7.84
C SER A 43 13.29 1.35 8.81
N SER A 44 13.10 2.52 9.44
CA SER A 44 11.89 2.79 10.22
C SER A 44 10.71 3.16 9.30
N ILE A 45 9.50 3.06 9.84
CA ILE A 45 8.28 3.52 9.17
C ILE A 45 8.35 5.04 9.03
N ASP A 46 8.23 5.54 7.81
CA ASP A 46 8.00 6.95 7.52
C ASP A 46 6.50 7.24 7.55
N TRP A 47 5.77 6.50 6.70
CA TRP A 47 4.33 6.54 6.59
C TRP A 47 3.82 5.21 6.02
N ALA A 48 2.76 4.67 6.60
CA ALA A 48 2.07 3.50 6.09
C ALA A 48 0.56 3.68 6.18
N MET A 49 -0.15 3.30 5.12
CA MET A 49 -1.60 3.40 5.07
C MET A 49 -2.22 2.38 4.11
N ALA A 50 -3.45 1.99 4.41
CA ALA A 50 -4.25 1.15 3.53
C ALA A 50 -5.72 1.53 3.61
N GLY A 51 -6.44 1.23 2.55
CA GLY A 51 -7.86 1.54 2.45
C GLY A 51 -8.38 1.44 1.04
N LYS A 52 -9.32 2.33 0.70
CA LYS A 52 -10.03 2.32 -0.56
C LYS A 52 -9.69 3.56 -1.40
N ARG A 53 -9.39 3.34 -2.67
CA ARG A 53 -9.27 4.36 -3.71
C ARG A 53 -10.58 4.49 -4.48
N THR A 54 -11.02 5.72 -4.71
CA THR A 54 -12.20 6.04 -5.52
C THR A 54 -11.79 6.98 -6.65
N ILE A 55 -12.19 6.67 -7.88
CA ILE A 55 -11.98 7.56 -9.04
C ILE A 55 -13.11 8.59 -9.06
N LEU A 56 -12.78 9.86 -8.86
CA LEU A 56 -13.72 10.98 -8.88
C LEU A 56 -13.92 11.56 -10.28
N SER A 57 -12.87 11.53 -11.10
CA SER A 57 -12.87 11.99 -12.50
C SER A 57 -11.84 11.20 -13.29
N THR A 58 -12.07 10.99 -14.59
CA THR A 58 -11.14 10.32 -15.50
C THR A 58 -10.43 11.29 -16.45
N SER A 59 -10.84 12.57 -16.51
CA SER A 59 -10.20 13.59 -17.36
C SER A 59 -10.38 15.00 -16.78
N PRO A 60 -9.39 15.53 -16.03
CA PRO A 60 -8.17 14.85 -15.59
C PRO A 60 -8.48 13.70 -14.63
N LEU A 61 -7.57 12.73 -14.52
CA LEU A 61 -7.71 11.63 -13.57
C LEU A 61 -7.61 12.21 -12.16
N LYS A 62 -8.68 12.06 -11.37
CA LYS A 62 -8.75 12.52 -9.99
C LYS A 62 -9.17 11.37 -9.10
N CYS A 63 -8.42 11.15 -8.03
CA CYS A 63 -8.62 10.04 -7.12
C CYS A 63 -8.78 10.54 -5.70
N GLN A 64 -9.53 9.79 -4.90
CA GLN A 64 -9.68 9.98 -3.47
C GLN A 64 -9.25 8.71 -2.74
N TRP A 65 -8.45 8.85 -1.69
CA TRP A 65 -8.05 7.75 -0.82
C TRP A 65 -8.71 7.89 0.54
N THR A 66 -9.63 6.96 0.82
CA THR A 66 -10.22 6.80 2.15
C THR A 66 -9.39 5.77 2.90
N LYS A 67 -8.58 6.26 3.84
CA LYS A 67 -7.69 5.45 4.68
C LYS A 67 -8.50 4.78 5.80
N GLU A 68 -8.39 3.46 5.93
CA GLU A 68 -8.93 2.71 7.07
C GLU A 68 -7.88 2.59 8.18
N ILE A 69 -6.61 2.41 7.80
CA ILE A 69 -5.47 2.52 8.69
C ILE A 69 -4.44 3.51 8.14
N CYS A 70 -3.82 4.27 9.04
CA CYS A 70 -2.80 5.24 8.73
C CYS A 70 -1.90 5.42 9.96
N SER A 71 -0.57 5.40 9.75
CA SER A 71 0.43 5.56 10.82
C SER A 71 0.70 7.01 11.19
N GLN A 72 0.46 7.93 10.26
CA GLN A 72 0.47 9.39 10.47
C GLN A 72 -0.95 9.94 10.32
N ASN A 73 -1.17 11.21 10.65
CA ASN A 73 -2.42 11.93 10.40
C ASN A 73 -3.66 11.10 10.82
N THR A 74 -3.71 10.70 12.08
CA THR A 74 -4.67 9.68 12.57
C THR A 74 -6.12 10.13 12.55
N GLU A 75 -6.38 11.42 12.38
CA GLU A 75 -7.70 11.98 12.13
C GLU A 75 -8.16 11.65 10.71
N ARG A 76 -9.44 11.31 10.56
CA ARG A 76 -10.00 10.95 9.25
C ARG A 76 -10.05 12.18 8.35
N HIS A 77 -9.30 12.14 7.26
CA HIS A 77 -9.36 13.10 6.16
C HIS A 77 -9.30 12.34 4.85
N ASP A 78 -9.94 12.91 3.84
CA ASP A 78 -9.90 12.39 2.48
C ASP A 78 -8.72 13.02 1.76
N ASP A 79 -7.78 12.19 1.33
CA ASP A 79 -6.69 12.63 0.46
C ASP A 79 -7.24 12.65 -0.96
N VAL A 80 -7.10 13.78 -1.65
CA VAL A 80 -7.53 13.92 -3.05
C VAL A 80 -6.34 14.37 -3.89
N GLY A 81 -6.08 13.61 -4.93
CA GLY A 81 -4.95 13.79 -5.85
C GLY A 81 -5.42 13.84 -7.29
N GLU A 82 -4.87 14.76 -8.06
CA GLU A 82 -5.05 14.89 -9.50
C GLU A 82 -3.79 14.44 -10.23
N PHE A 83 -3.95 13.62 -11.26
CA PHE A 83 -2.85 13.01 -11.99
C PHE A 83 -2.67 13.62 -13.38
N GLU A 84 -1.41 13.74 -13.76
CA GLU A 84 -0.93 14.14 -15.08
C GLU A 84 0.12 13.13 -15.55
N ASP A 85 -0.06 12.58 -16.76
CA ASP A 85 0.94 11.70 -17.37
C ASP A 85 2.16 12.51 -17.82
N LEU A 86 3.35 12.10 -17.40
CA LEU A 86 4.61 12.73 -17.79
C LEU A 86 5.15 12.10 -19.09
N PRO A 87 5.90 12.85 -19.93
CA PRO A 87 6.41 12.34 -21.20
C PRO A 87 7.31 11.10 -21.13
N ASN A 88 7.88 10.82 -19.95
CA ASN A 88 8.75 9.68 -19.69
C ASN A 88 7.98 8.43 -19.21
N GLY A 89 6.65 8.46 -19.16
CA GLY A 89 5.80 7.37 -18.71
C GLY A 89 5.54 7.32 -17.20
N ASP A 90 6.05 8.28 -16.44
CA ASP A 90 5.72 8.47 -15.03
C ASP A 90 4.39 9.23 -14.88
N ALA A 91 3.84 9.25 -13.67
CA ALA A 91 2.68 10.06 -13.32
C ALA A 91 3.04 11.12 -12.28
N LEU A 92 2.60 12.36 -12.51
CA LEU A 92 2.67 13.44 -11.53
C LEU A 92 1.32 13.54 -10.82
N GLU A 93 1.33 13.31 -9.51
CA GLU A 93 0.19 13.54 -8.63
C GLU A 93 0.33 14.89 -7.94
N LYS A 94 -0.75 15.67 -7.94
CA LYS A 94 -0.85 16.95 -7.24
C LYS A 94 -2.03 16.91 -6.28
N GLY A 95 -1.82 17.37 -5.05
CA GLY A 95 -2.89 17.44 -4.06
C GLY A 95 -2.53 18.35 -2.89
N SER A 96 -3.38 18.31 -1.87
CA SER A 96 -3.11 18.94 -0.58
C SER A 96 -3.56 18.02 0.54
N MET A 97 -2.73 17.86 1.56
CA MET A 97 -3.04 17.05 2.75
C MET A 97 -2.27 17.57 3.97
N PRO A 98 -2.60 17.13 5.20
CA PRO A 98 -1.82 17.48 6.38
C PRO A 98 -0.37 17.02 6.23
N ASN A 99 0.58 17.93 6.43
CA ASN A 99 2.01 17.62 6.39
C ASN A 99 2.55 17.28 7.79
N PRO A 100 2.98 16.03 8.06
CA PRO A 100 3.57 15.65 9.35
C PRO A 100 4.81 16.46 9.73
N ASP A 101 5.58 16.94 8.74
CA ASP A 101 6.78 17.74 8.97
C ASP A 101 6.47 19.20 9.32
N ASN A 102 5.22 19.62 9.15
CA ASN A 102 4.74 20.98 9.44
C ASN A 102 3.52 20.96 10.38
N ASN A 103 3.60 20.17 11.46
CA ASN A 103 2.57 20.07 12.50
C ASN A 103 1.15 19.78 11.96
N ASP A 104 1.05 18.93 10.92
CA ASP A 104 -0.19 18.56 10.27
C ASP A 104 -0.96 19.74 9.63
N GLU A 105 -0.29 20.86 9.33
CA GLU A 105 -0.91 21.92 8.53
C GLU A 105 -1.18 21.43 7.10
N ILE A 106 -2.32 21.84 6.54
CA ILE A 106 -2.66 21.50 5.14
C ILE A 106 -1.66 22.17 4.22
N GLN A 107 -0.92 21.36 3.46
CA GLN A 107 0.08 21.82 2.52
C GLN A 107 -0.11 21.14 1.16
N ALA A 108 0.14 21.90 0.10
CA ALA A 108 0.16 21.36 -1.26
C ALA A 108 1.40 20.48 -1.45
N TYR A 109 1.23 19.37 -2.16
CA TYR A 109 2.30 18.45 -2.50
C TYR A 109 2.31 18.09 -3.98
N GLU A 110 3.46 17.61 -4.42
CA GLU A 110 3.62 16.93 -5.69
C GLU A 110 4.40 15.63 -5.50
N ASP A 111 3.81 14.52 -5.94
CA ASP A 111 4.44 13.21 -5.99
C ASP A 111 4.70 12.80 -7.43
N VAL A 112 5.88 12.24 -7.71
CA VAL A 112 6.21 11.61 -9.00
C VAL A 112 6.24 10.10 -8.81
N TRP A 113 5.41 9.40 -9.55
CA TRP A 113 5.21 7.95 -9.45
C TRP A 113 5.73 7.24 -10.70
N GLY A 114 6.57 6.22 -10.48
CA GLY A 114 6.91 5.23 -11.50
C GLY A 114 6.06 3.97 -11.32
N SER A 115 5.94 3.18 -12.39
CA SER A 115 5.25 1.88 -12.35
C SER A 115 6.25 0.73 -12.45
N ILE A 116 5.93 -0.37 -11.76
CA ILE A 116 6.60 -1.66 -11.90
C ILE A 116 5.71 -2.53 -12.77
N GLU A 117 6.27 -3.11 -13.82
CA GLU A 117 5.54 -4.05 -14.67
C GLU A 117 5.14 -5.28 -13.85
N VAL A 118 3.84 -5.57 -13.82
CA VAL A 118 3.32 -6.78 -13.20
C VAL A 118 3.14 -7.83 -14.30
N THR A 119 4.02 -8.82 -14.33
CA THR A 119 3.94 -9.88 -15.34
C THR A 119 2.67 -10.69 -15.15
N SER A 120 1.94 -10.91 -16.24
CA SER A 120 0.75 -11.75 -16.22
C SER A 120 1.08 -13.16 -15.72
N SER A 121 0.22 -13.69 -14.87
CA SER A 121 0.42 -15.01 -14.28
C SER A 121 -0.92 -15.65 -13.91
N ASP A 122 -0.94 -16.98 -13.80
CA ASP A 122 -2.11 -17.71 -13.32
C ASP A 122 -2.44 -17.39 -11.84
N GLN A 123 -1.52 -16.74 -11.13
CA GLN A 123 -1.71 -16.33 -9.75
C GLN A 123 -2.33 -14.93 -9.68
N PRO A 124 -3.52 -14.77 -9.06
CA PRO A 124 -4.15 -13.45 -8.95
C PRO A 124 -3.35 -12.52 -8.02
N ALA A 125 -3.65 -11.23 -8.15
CA ALA A 125 -3.35 -10.21 -7.16
C ALA A 125 -4.52 -10.10 -6.20
N TRP A 126 -4.25 -9.77 -4.93
CA TRP A 126 -5.29 -9.71 -3.92
C TRP A 126 -4.92 -8.80 -2.76
N ILE A 127 -5.95 -8.31 -2.06
CA ILE A 127 -5.86 -7.59 -0.79
C ILE A 127 -6.87 -8.20 0.18
N LEU A 128 -6.40 -8.49 1.39
CA LEU A 128 -7.17 -9.02 2.51
C LEU A 128 -7.24 -8.00 3.65
N ARG A 129 -8.34 -8.01 4.40
CA ARG A 129 -8.51 -7.22 5.63
C ARG A 129 -8.96 -8.11 6.78
N SER A 130 -8.24 -8.09 7.91
CA SER A 130 -8.51 -8.99 9.03
C SER A 130 -9.81 -8.68 9.76
N LYS A 131 -10.46 -9.70 10.32
CA LYS A 131 -11.67 -9.59 11.15
C LYS A 131 -11.40 -9.84 12.64
N ASP A 132 -10.15 -10.02 13.02
CA ASP A 132 -9.78 -10.20 14.42
C ASP A 132 -9.99 -8.89 15.20
N GLY A 133 -10.70 -8.95 16.34
CA GLY A 133 -11.04 -7.77 17.15
C GLY A 133 -9.86 -7.15 17.90
N ASN A 134 -8.64 -7.27 17.38
CA ASN A 134 -7.40 -6.81 18.02
C ASN A 134 -6.68 -5.77 17.14
N GLY A 135 -7.44 -4.91 16.46
CA GLY A 135 -6.95 -3.95 15.47
C GLY A 135 -7.33 -4.31 14.04
N ILE A 136 -6.64 -3.70 13.08
CA ILE A 136 -6.91 -3.89 11.65
C ILE A 136 -5.61 -4.28 10.95
N THR A 137 -5.66 -5.39 10.20
CA THR A 137 -4.53 -5.86 9.38
C THR A 137 -4.93 -5.85 7.91
N TYR A 138 -4.12 -5.23 7.07
CA TYR A 138 -4.16 -5.36 5.62
C TYR A 138 -3.02 -6.26 5.15
N VAL A 139 -3.32 -7.21 4.26
CA VAL A 139 -2.34 -8.09 3.61
C VAL A 139 -2.55 -7.99 2.11
N GLY A 140 -1.53 -7.59 1.35
CA GLY A 140 -1.61 -7.45 -0.10
C GLY A 140 -0.52 -8.25 -0.81
N LYS A 141 -0.86 -8.84 -1.97
CA LYS A 141 0.08 -9.51 -2.87
C LYS A 141 -0.16 -9.09 -4.31
N VAL A 142 0.89 -8.63 -4.98
CA VAL A 142 0.90 -8.28 -6.41
C VAL A 142 2.21 -8.78 -7.03
N GLY A 143 2.11 -9.73 -7.96
CA GLY A 143 3.29 -10.33 -8.59
C GLY A 143 4.30 -10.86 -7.56
N ASP A 144 5.51 -10.31 -7.60
CA ASP A 144 6.64 -10.64 -6.73
C ASP A 144 6.67 -9.87 -5.40
N TRP A 145 5.60 -9.13 -5.07
CA TRP A 145 5.57 -8.27 -3.89
C TRP A 145 4.44 -8.64 -2.94
N PHE A 146 4.77 -8.62 -1.64
CA PHE A 146 3.86 -8.90 -0.55
C PHE A 146 4.05 -7.86 0.56
N GLN A 147 2.96 -7.26 1.04
CA GLN A 147 2.99 -6.27 2.12
C GLN A 147 1.94 -6.58 3.18
N VAL A 148 2.31 -6.39 4.45
CA VAL A 148 1.40 -6.44 5.59
C VAL A 148 1.50 -5.15 6.38
N LEU A 149 0.35 -4.55 6.68
CA LEU A 149 0.22 -3.39 7.53
C LEU A 149 -0.75 -3.72 8.67
N ARG A 150 -0.39 -3.40 9.90
CA ARG A 150 -1.27 -3.58 11.05
C ARG A 150 -1.29 -2.35 11.94
N LYS A 151 -2.50 -1.93 12.31
CA LYS A 151 -2.76 -0.93 13.35
C LYS A 151 -3.48 -1.60 14.51
N ARG A 152 -2.89 -1.58 15.70
CA ARG A 152 -3.53 -2.01 16.95
C ARG A 152 -4.47 -0.92 17.48
N GLU A 153 -5.37 -1.28 18.38
CA GLU A 153 -6.32 -0.33 18.99
C GLU A 153 -5.63 0.77 19.80
N ASP A 154 -4.46 0.47 20.38
CA ASP A 154 -3.62 1.43 21.09
C ASP A 154 -2.85 2.39 20.17
N GLY A 155 -3.03 2.26 18.84
CA GLY A 155 -2.37 3.06 17.83
C GLY A 155 -1.03 2.51 17.35
N THR A 156 -0.50 1.44 17.97
CA THR A 156 0.76 0.82 17.55
C THR A 156 0.68 0.34 16.11
N PHE A 157 1.69 0.67 15.31
CA PHE A 157 1.80 0.27 13.91
C PHE A 157 2.90 -0.77 13.71
N SER A 158 2.62 -1.78 12.90
CA SER A 158 3.60 -2.79 12.49
C SER A 158 3.47 -3.04 11.01
N VAL A 159 4.61 -3.27 10.35
CA VAL A 159 4.65 -3.44 8.89
C VAL A 159 5.64 -4.53 8.49
N LEU A 160 5.37 -5.17 7.36
CA LEU A 160 6.26 -6.14 6.73
C LEU A 160 6.18 -6.01 5.21
N ARG A 161 7.32 -6.18 4.54
CA ARG A 161 7.43 -6.34 3.09
C ARG A 161 8.29 -7.56 2.77
N ASP A 162 7.74 -8.48 1.99
CA ASP A 162 8.49 -9.54 1.35
C ASP A 162 8.55 -9.28 -0.17
N GLU A 163 9.64 -9.72 -0.80
CA GLU A 163 9.84 -9.64 -2.24
C GLU A 163 10.37 -10.98 -2.76
N ARG A 164 9.91 -11.43 -3.91
CA ARG A 164 10.43 -12.62 -4.58
C ARG A 164 11.61 -12.22 -5.48
N VAL A 165 12.79 -12.73 -5.17
CA VAL A 165 14.02 -12.49 -5.93
C VAL A 165 14.63 -13.82 -6.34
N SER A 166 14.84 -14.01 -7.65
CA SER A 166 15.40 -15.25 -8.20
C SER A 166 14.64 -16.51 -7.73
N GLY A 167 13.31 -16.43 -7.71
CA GLY A 167 12.41 -17.53 -7.30
C GLY A 167 12.33 -17.78 -5.80
N LYS A 168 12.93 -16.93 -4.95
CA LYS A 168 12.86 -17.06 -3.49
C LYS A 168 12.29 -15.81 -2.85
N TRP A 169 11.35 -15.98 -1.93
CA TRP A 169 10.87 -14.88 -1.10
C TRP A 169 11.91 -14.50 -0.06
N ILE A 170 12.15 -13.20 0.04
CA ILE A 170 13.04 -12.61 1.02
C ILE A 170 12.31 -11.48 1.75
N LYS A 171 12.51 -11.43 3.06
CA LYS A 171 11.99 -10.35 3.90
C LYS A 171 12.81 -9.09 3.69
N ARG A 172 12.19 -8.05 3.13
CA ARG A 172 12.82 -6.76 2.83
C ARG A 172 12.78 -5.80 4.01
N CYS A 173 11.68 -5.78 4.74
CA CYS A 173 11.57 -5.05 6.00
C CYS A 173 10.56 -5.71 6.93
N ALA A 174 10.77 -5.55 8.23
CA ALA A 174 9.79 -5.82 9.26
C ALA A 174 10.03 -4.87 10.43
N VAL A 175 8.98 -4.18 10.86
CA VAL A 175 9.03 -3.22 11.98
C VAL A 175 7.83 -3.47 12.88
N GLY A 176 8.06 -3.53 14.20
CA GLY A 176 7.02 -3.78 15.20
C GLY A 176 6.88 -5.27 15.53
N GLU A 177 5.65 -5.73 15.71
CA GLU A 177 5.37 -7.13 16.06
C GLU A 177 5.61 -8.09 14.89
N GLU A 178 5.63 -9.40 15.20
CA GLU A 178 5.71 -10.43 14.17
C GLU A 178 4.43 -10.48 13.34
N LEU A 179 4.56 -10.27 12.04
CA LEU A 179 3.47 -10.29 11.07
C LEU A 179 3.58 -11.50 10.12
N PRO A 180 2.45 -11.95 9.55
CA PRO A 180 2.46 -13.00 8.53
C PRO A 180 3.44 -12.68 7.39
N SER A 181 4.18 -13.68 6.93
CA SER A 181 5.25 -13.52 5.94
C SER A 181 5.24 -14.71 4.99
N ILE A 182 5.27 -14.44 3.68
CA ILE A 182 5.44 -15.50 2.67
C ILE A 182 6.86 -16.07 2.77
N ALA A 183 7.87 -15.24 3.03
CA ALA A 183 9.24 -15.71 3.23
C ALA A 183 9.38 -16.66 4.43
N GLY A 184 8.54 -16.50 5.46
CA GLY A 184 8.52 -17.36 6.64
C GLY A 184 7.66 -18.62 6.51
N SER A 185 6.47 -18.49 5.92
CA SER A 185 5.45 -19.55 5.93
C SER A 185 5.29 -20.28 4.58
N GLY A 186 5.92 -19.78 3.51
CA GLY A 186 5.76 -20.27 2.15
C GLY A 186 4.51 -19.72 1.44
N GLU A 187 4.49 -19.80 0.10
CA GLU A 187 3.37 -19.30 -0.73
C GLU A 187 2.07 -20.05 -0.45
N GLU A 188 2.15 -21.36 -0.14
CA GLU A 188 0.99 -22.24 0.12
C GLU A 188 0.12 -21.73 1.27
N ALA A 189 0.73 -21.08 2.28
CA ALA A 189 0.01 -20.52 3.42
C ALA A 189 -0.94 -19.37 3.02
N PHE A 190 -0.73 -18.78 1.84
CA PHE A 190 -1.49 -17.66 1.29
C PHE A 190 -2.08 -18.00 -0.10
N SER A 191 -2.31 -19.28 -0.38
CA SER A 191 -2.89 -19.70 -1.65
C SER A 191 -4.31 -19.15 -1.82
N PRO A 192 -4.60 -18.42 -2.92
CA PRO A 192 -5.92 -17.85 -3.18
C PRO A 192 -6.89 -18.85 -3.82
N GLU A 193 -6.58 -20.15 -3.83
CA GLU A 193 -7.42 -21.17 -4.46
C GLU A 193 -8.82 -21.19 -3.82
N GLY A 194 -9.84 -21.06 -4.67
CA GLY A 194 -11.24 -21.02 -4.25
C GLY A 194 -11.69 -19.71 -3.58
N TRP A 195 -10.83 -18.70 -3.45
CA TRP A 195 -11.22 -17.40 -2.89
C TRP A 195 -12.19 -16.67 -3.82
N GLN A 196 -13.08 -15.89 -3.20
CA GLN A 196 -13.99 -14.99 -3.90
C GLN A 196 -13.95 -13.63 -3.21
N GLN A 197 -14.02 -12.56 -3.99
CA GLN A 197 -14.10 -11.22 -3.41
C GLN A 197 -15.33 -11.10 -2.49
N ASP A 198 -15.19 -10.31 -1.43
CA ASP A 198 -16.22 -10.04 -0.41
C ASP A 198 -16.63 -11.28 0.40
N THR A 199 -15.82 -12.35 0.38
CA THR A 199 -15.99 -13.53 1.23
C THR A 199 -14.92 -13.62 2.31
N ASP A 200 -15.19 -14.42 3.34
CA ASP A 200 -14.23 -14.66 4.43
C ASP A 200 -13.37 -15.90 4.17
N VAL A 201 -12.08 -15.77 4.44
CA VAL A 201 -11.07 -16.82 4.30
C VAL A 201 -10.24 -16.94 5.58
N GLN A 202 -9.69 -18.13 5.83
CA GLN A 202 -8.77 -18.39 6.94
C GLN A 202 -7.34 -18.47 6.42
N VAL A 203 -6.48 -17.59 6.91
CA VAL A 203 -5.06 -17.56 6.55
C VAL A 203 -4.25 -17.48 7.84
N GLY A 204 -3.38 -18.46 8.08
CA GLY A 204 -2.52 -18.48 9.27
C GLY A 204 -3.28 -18.43 10.62
N GLY A 205 -4.50 -18.97 10.68
CA GLY A 205 -5.35 -18.94 11.88
C GLY A 205 -6.07 -17.62 12.15
N VAL A 206 -6.04 -16.68 11.20
CA VAL A 206 -6.77 -15.42 11.25
C VAL A 206 -7.83 -15.39 10.15
N THR A 207 -9.03 -14.92 10.52
CA THR A 207 -10.11 -14.65 9.57
C THR A 207 -9.83 -13.34 8.84
N TYR A 208 -9.86 -13.38 7.51
CA TYR A 208 -9.80 -12.19 6.66
C TYR A 208 -11.02 -12.11 5.75
N THR A 209 -11.45 -10.91 5.42
CA THR A 209 -12.30 -10.67 4.25
C THR A 209 -11.42 -10.40 3.04
N VAL A 210 -11.74 -11.03 1.91
CA VAL A 210 -11.09 -10.79 0.62
C VAL A 210 -11.62 -9.48 0.03
N TYR A 211 -10.90 -8.38 0.26
CA TYR A 211 -11.31 -7.05 -0.21
C TYR A 211 -11.15 -6.91 -1.73
N ALA A 212 -10.07 -7.46 -2.28
CA ALA A 212 -9.83 -7.44 -3.72
C ALA A 212 -9.24 -8.78 -4.16
N LEU A 213 -9.65 -9.25 -5.34
CA LEU A 213 -9.11 -10.45 -5.97
C LEU A 213 -9.21 -10.28 -7.48
N GLU A 214 -8.05 -10.15 -8.14
CA GLU A 214 -7.98 -9.73 -9.54
C GLU A 214 -6.96 -10.55 -10.32
N LYS A 215 -7.26 -10.81 -11.59
CA LYS A 215 -6.31 -11.46 -12.50
C LYS A 215 -5.21 -10.48 -12.89
N VAL A 216 -4.01 -11.03 -13.11
CA VAL A 216 -2.79 -10.28 -13.45
C VAL A 216 -2.38 -10.59 -14.89
#